data_AF-A0A2G6QVB7-F1
#
_entry.id   AF-A0A2G6QVB7-F1
#
_cell.length_a   1.000
_cell.length_b   1.000
_cell.length_c   1.000
_cell.angle_alpha   90.00
_cell.angle_beta   90.00
_cell.angle_gamma   90.00
#
_symmetry.space_group_name_H-M   'P 1'
#
loop_
_entity.id
_entity.type
_entity.pdbx_description
1 polymer ?
#
loop_
_entity_poly.entity_id
_entity_poly.type
_entity_poly.pdbx_seq_one_letter_code
_entity_poly.pdbx_strand_id
1 'polypeptide(L)'
;LGAEARHAVVVRRIRTGEVVLLANGAGLAISGPVTSAEKDQLTVQVAQVLNDPVRSYQMIAVQALAKGDRSELAVQLLTETGADQIIAWQAERCVVQWSGARGEKSLAKWQAVAKEAAKQSRRFSIPQLSFVTTKQLLTKLADKTVLVLHEAASESLVEVIKKTFETSEKPPEIVVITGPEGGITDRELELFAQIGAYRVRLTDHVLRTSTAGGVALAQLQAVLAR
;
A
#
# COMPACT_ATOMS: atom_id res chain seq x y z
N LEU A 1 22.13 4.17 16.76
CA LEU A 1 22.88 5.36 16.32
C LEU A 1 22.20 5.98 15.11
N GLY A 2 22.38 7.28 14.87
CA GLY A 2 22.00 7.93 13.61
C GLY A 2 20.60 8.54 13.58
N ALA A 3 20.07 8.75 12.37
CA ALA A 3 18.87 9.56 12.13
C ALA A 3 17.63 9.11 12.91
N GLU A 4 17.43 7.80 13.07
CA GLU A 4 16.31 7.26 13.84
C GLU A 4 16.47 7.48 15.35
N ALA A 5 17.71 7.43 15.89
CA ALA A 5 17.96 7.75 17.30
C ALA A 5 17.73 9.24 17.57
N ARG A 6 18.17 10.12 16.66
CA ARG A 6 17.88 11.55 16.74
C ARG A 6 16.38 11.84 16.65
N HIS A 7 15.65 11.16 15.77
CA HIS A 7 14.20 11.30 15.68
C HIS A 7 13.52 10.84 16.99
N ALA A 8 13.93 9.70 17.54
CA ALA A 8 13.39 9.18 18.80
C ALA A 8 13.63 10.13 19.99
N VAL A 9 14.84 10.64 20.17
CA VAL A 9 15.22 11.43 21.34
C VAL A 9 14.83 12.91 21.19
N VAL A 10 15.00 13.50 20.02
CA VAL A 10 14.78 14.95 19.83
C VAL A 10 13.33 15.25 19.45
N VAL A 11 12.74 14.46 18.56
CA VAL A 11 11.39 14.71 18.03
C VAL A 11 10.33 14.04 18.92
N ARG A 12 10.49 12.74 19.19
CA ARG A 12 9.54 12.00 20.04
C ARG A 12 9.79 12.17 21.54
N ARG A 13 10.94 12.76 21.93
CA ARG A 13 11.32 13.03 23.32
C ARG A 13 11.31 11.80 24.22
N ILE A 14 11.62 10.63 23.65
CA ILE A 14 11.65 9.35 24.35
C ILE A 14 12.71 9.39 25.45
N ARG A 15 12.33 8.97 26.66
CA ARG A 15 13.19 8.95 27.85
C ARG A 15 13.58 7.53 28.24
N THR A 16 14.65 7.43 29.01
CA THR A 16 15.02 6.18 29.71
C THR A 16 13.84 5.67 30.53
N GLY A 17 13.58 4.37 30.45
CA GLY A 17 12.45 3.68 31.09
C GLY A 17 11.19 3.56 30.20
N GLU A 18 11.07 4.35 29.13
CA GLU A 18 9.94 4.20 28.21
C GLU A 18 10.08 2.95 27.35
N VAL A 19 8.96 2.28 27.06
CA VAL A 19 8.92 1.12 26.16
C VAL A 19 8.78 1.59 24.73
N VAL A 20 9.67 1.13 23.86
CA VAL A 20 9.66 1.43 22.43
C VAL A 20 9.48 0.17 21.61
N LEU A 21 8.85 0.34 20.44
CA LEU A 21 8.73 -0.66 19.39
C LEU A 21 9.63 -0.25 18.22
N LEU A 22 10.56 -1.12 17.83
CA LEU A 22 11.46 -0.90 16.71
C LEU A 22 11.23 -2.00 15.66
N ALA A 23 10.75 -1.61 14.48
CA ALA A 23 10.57 -2.51 13.34
C ALA A 23 11.69 -2.35 12.31
N ASN A 24 12.09 -3.44 11.67
CA ASN A 24 13.09 -3.42 10.61
C ASN A 24 12.52 -3.09 9.22
N GLY A 25 11.19 -2.95 9.11
CA GLY A 25 10.49 -2.70 7.83
C GLY A 25 10.32 -3.94 6.95
N ALA A 26 10.80 -5.10 7.41
CA ALA A 26 10.74 -6.39 6.72
C ALA A 26 9.99 -7.46 7.56
N GLY A 27 9.08 -7.02 8.44
CA GLY A 27 8.20 -7.91 9.20
C GLY A 27 8.73 -8.38 10.56
N LEU A 28 9.92 -7.93 10.97
CA LEU A 28 10.46 -8.20 12.31
C LEU A 28 10.42 -6.92 13.14
N ALA A 29 10.00 -7.04 14.39
CA ALA A 29 10.08 -5.97 15.38
C ALA A 29 10.61 -6.45 16.72
N ILE A 30 11.20 -5.53 17.47
CA ILE A 30 11.57 -5.73 18.88
C ILE A 30 10.81 -4.71 19.73
N SER A 31 10.48 -5.11 20.95
CA SER A 31 9.87 -4.23 21.95
C SER A 31 10.64 -4.33 23.27
N GLY A 32 10.80 -3.22 23.95
CA GLY A 32 11.38 -3.19 25.30
C GLY A 32 11.76 -1.79 25.78
N PRO A 33 12.22 -1.70 27.05
CA PRO A 33 12.52 -0.42 27.67
C PRO A 33 13.81 0.20 27.12
N VAL A 34 13.80 1.51 26.98
CA VAL A 34 14.98 2.33 26.69
C VAL A 34 15.86 2.36 27.93
N THR A 35 17.12 1.95 27.78
CA THR A 35 18.13 1.92 28.85
C THR A 35 19.04 3.14 28.81
N SER A 36 19.23 3.75 27.63
CA SER A 36 19.92 5.03 27.46
C SER A 36 19.34 5.81 26.27
N ALA A 37 19.21 7.13 26.42
CA ALA A 37 18.72 8.06 25.42
C ALA A 37 19.64 9.29 25.33
N GLU A 38 20.58 9.26 24.40
CA GLU A 38 21.50 10.35 24.08
C GLU A 38 21.12 11.01 22.74
N LYS A 39 21.75 12.13 22.40
CA LYS A 39 21.35 12.97 21.26
C LYS A 39 21.27 12.22 19.91
N ASP A 40 22.12 11.23 19.69
CA ASP A 40 22.22 10.42 18.47
C ASP A 40 22.36 8.91 18.74
N GLN A 41 22.23 8.49 20.01
CA GLN A 41 22.28 7.10 20.43
C GLN A 41 21.06 6.75 21.30
N LEU A 42 20.42 5.64 20.97
CA LEU A 42 19.33 5.06 21.75
C LEU A 42 19.68 3.59 22.01
N THR A 43 19.69 3.19 23.27
CA THR A 43 19.93 1.80 23.68
C THR A 43 18.63 1.22 24.23
N VAL A 44 18.23 0.05 23.73
CA VAL A 44 16.98 -0.61 24.09
C VAL A 44 17.30 -2.02 24.55
N GLN A 45 16.76 -2.42 25.70
CA GLN A 45 16.80 -3.83 26.11
C GLN A 45 15.72 -4.59 25.35
N VAL A 46 16.08 -5.65 24.65
CA VAL A 46 15.09 -6.51 23.96
C VAL A 46 14.32 -7.31 25.00
N ALA A 47 13.04 -6.97 25.19
CA ALA A 47 12.13 -7.72 26.05
C ALA A 47 11.29 -8.72 25.23
N GLN A 48 10.93 -8.35 24.01
CA GLN A 48 10.15 -9.18 23.09
C GLN A 48 10.67 -9.08 21.66
N VAL A 49 10.58 -10.19 20.94
CA VAL A 49 10.76 -10.27 19.48
C VAL A 49 9.39 -10.60 18.87
N LEU A 50 8.95 -9.80 17.92
CA LEU A 50 7.63 -9.84 17.30
C LEU A 50 7.79 -10.00 15.79
N ASN A 51 6.88 -10.73 15.14
CA ASN A 51 6.82 -10.88 13.70
C ASN A 51 5.48 -10.37 13.17
N ASP A 52 5.43 -9.95 11.91
CA ASP A 52 4.18 -9.67 11.23
C ASP A 52 3.28 -10.92 11.28
N PRO A 53 1.95 -10.75 11.43
CA PRO A 53 1.04 -11.87 11.36
C PRO A 53 1.14 -12.52 9.98
N VAL A 54 1.24 -13.85 9.95
CA VAL A 54 1.21 -14.62 8.70
C VAL A 54 -0.16 -14.46 8.07
N ARG A 55 -0.20 -13.89 6.86
CA ARG A 55 -1.42 -13.78 6.06
C ARG A 55 -1.42 -14.85 4.99
N SER A 56 -2.58 -15.44 4.74
CA SER A 56 -2.82 -16.40 3.65
C SER A 56 -3.01 -15.71 2.29
N TYR A 57 -2.82 -14.39 2.19
CA TYR A 57 -3.03 -13.61 0.98
C TYR A 57 -2.06 -12.43 0.92
N GLN A 58 -1.86 -11.88 -0.29
CA GLN A 58 -1.14 -10.63 -0.51
C GLN A 58 -2.06 -9.61 -1.19
N MET A 59 -1.96 -8.35 -0.76
CA MET A 59 -2.69 -7.23 -1.34
C MET A 59 -1.74 -6.28 -2.05
N ILE A 60 -1.95 -6.12 -3.35
CA ILE A 60 -1.18 -5.24 -4.23
C ILE A 60 -2.09 -4.09 -4.64
N ALA A 61 -1.70 -2.86 -4.31
CA ALA A 61 -2.43 -1.66 -4.71
C ALA A 61 -1.76 -1.01 -5.91
N VAL A 62 -2.49 -0.86 -7.01
CA VAL A 62 -2.06 -0.08 -8.17
C VAL A 62 -2.74 1.27 -8.10
N GLN A 63 -1.95 2.32 -7.91
CA GLN A 63 -2.43 3.69 -7.74
C GLN A 63 -1.99 4.53 -8.94
N ALA A 64 -2.96 4.97 -9.75
CA ALA A 64 -2.67 5.92 -10.81
C ALA A 64 -2.13 7.24 -10.23
N LEU A 65 -1.20 7.87 -10.96
CA LEU A 65 -0.61 9.14 -10.55
C LEU A 65 -1.66 10.26 -10.52
N ALA A 66 -1.78 10.92 -9.36
CA ALA A 66 -2.66 12.05 -9.11
C ALA A 66 -1.89 13.35 -8.89
N LYS A 67 -2.51 14.50 -9.19
CA LYS A 67 -1.90 15.83 -9.01
C LYS A 67 -1.88 16.24 -7.53
N GLY A 68 -0.84 16.98 -7.14
CA GLY A 68 -0.73 17.57 -5.81
C GLY A 68 -0.29 16.53 -4.79
N ASP A 69 -0.87 16.60 -3.59
CA ASP A 69 -0.64 15.73 -2.43
C ASP A 69 -1.53 14.48 -2.39
N ARG A 70 -2.46 14.35 -3.36
CA ARG A 70 -3.43 13.24 -3.42
C ARG A 70 -2.76 11.88 -3.55
N SER A 71 -1.66 11.84 -4.29
CA SER A 71 -0.86 10.64 -4.48
C SER A 71 -0.25 10.18 -3.15
N GLU A 72 0.33 11.10 -2.40
CA GLU A 72 0.91 10.84 -1.08
C GLU A 72 -0.17 10.42 -0.07
N LEU A 73 -1.33 11.08 -0.08
CA LEU A 73 -2.47 10.64 0.73
C LEU A 73 -2.91 9.21 0.39
N ALA A 74 -2.93 8.85 -0.90
CA ALA A 74 -3.23 7.49 -1.33
C ALA A 74 -2.20 6.50 -0.79
N VAL A 75 -0.89 6.79 -0.92
CA VAL A 75 0.17 5.93 -0.39
C VAL A 75 0.06 5.75 1.11
N GLN A 76 -0.23 6.82 1.85
CA GLN A 76 -0.47 6.77 3.29
C GLN A 76 -1.62 5.81 3.60
N LEU A 77 -2.80 6.02 3.01
CA LEU A 77 -3.98 5.21 3.26
C LEU A 77 -3.78 3.75 2.85
N LEU A 78 -3.15 3.48 1.70
CA LEU A 78 -2.83 2.13 1.24
C LEU A 78 -1.87 1.42 2.20
N THR A 79 -0.90 2.14 2.74
CA THR A 79 0.02 1.60 3.75
C THR A 79 -0.71 1.28 5.05
N GLU A 80 -1.54 2.19 5.56
CA GLU A 80 -2.31 2.01 6.79
C GLU A 80 -3.33 0.87 6.66
N THR A 81 -3.92 0.72 5.47
CA THR A 81 -4.91 -0.32 5.14
C THR A 81 -4.29 -1.61 4.63
N GLY A 82 -3.03 -1.87 4.96
CA GLY A 82 -2.49 -3.22 4.89
C GLY A 82 -1.88 -3.64 3.56
N ALA A 83 -1.67 -2.74 2.58
CA ALA A 83 -1.00 -3.09 1.32
C ALA A 83 0.37 -3.74 1.56
N ASP A 84 0.71 -4.75 0.77
CA ASP A 84 2.03 -5.40 0.74
C ASP A 84 2.91 -4.79 -0.35
N GLN A 85 2.29 -4.35 -1.45
CA GLN A 85 2.94 -3.62 -2.53
C GLN A 85 2.08 -2.44 -2.98
N ILE A 86 2.71 -1.33 -3.33
CA ILE A 86 2.07 -0.18 -3.95
C ILE A 86 2.78 0.12 -5.28
N ILE A 87 2.04 -0.01 -6.37
CA ILE A 87 2.53 0.21 -7.74
C ILE A 87 2.00 1.57 -8.20
N ALA A 88 2.91 2.54 -8.34
CA ALA A 88 2.63 3.81 -8.98
C ALA A 88 2.42 3.58 -10.49
N TRP A 89 1.25 3.96 -10.99
CA TRP A 89 0.85 3.68 -12.37
C TRP A 89 0.69 4.93 -13.21
N GLN A 90 1.46 5.02 -14.29
CA GLN A 90 1.28 6.00 -15.35
C GLN A 90 0.14 5.56 -16.27
N ALA A 91 -1.11 5.88 -15.90
CA ALA A 91 -2.28 5.68 -16.74
C ALA A 91 -2.35 6.72 -17.88
N GLU A 92 -3.11 6.42 -18.94
CA GLU A 92 -3.22 7.28 -20.12
C GLU A 92 -3.76 8.68 -19.76
N ARG A 93 -4.73 8.77 -18.84
CA ARG A 93 -5.35 10.04 -18.41
C ARG A 93 -4.72 10.67 -17.17
N CYS A 94 -3.52 10.24 -16.78
CA CYS A 94 -2.76 10.92 -15.73
C CYS A 94 -2.28 12.30 -16.22
N VAL A 95 -2.68 13.35 -15.49
CA VAL A 95 -2.17 14.72 -15.73
C VAL A 95 -0.70 14.83 -15.33
N VAL A 96 -0.27 14.04 -14.34
CA VAL A 96 1.12 13.98 -13.89
C VAL A 96 1.87 12.95 -14.75
N GLN A 97 3.04 13.34 -15.24
CA GLN A 97 3.93 12.47 -16.02
C GLN A 97 5.26 12.31 -15.27
N TRP A 98 5.63 11.06 -14.99
CA TRP A 98 6.92 10.72 -14.38
C TRP A 98 7.88 10.23 -15.45
N SER A 99 9.07 10.82 -15.50
CA SER A 99 10.15 10.40 -16.41
C SER A 99 11.52 10.69 -15.80
N GLY A 100 12.50 9.83 -16.11
CA GLY A 100 13.89 9.93 -15.67
C GLY A 100 14.03 10.24 -14.16
N ALA A 101 15.00 11.11 -13.84
CA ALA A 101 15.30 11.52 -12.47
C ALA A 101 14.10 12.14 -11.72
N ARG A 102 13.15 12.76 -12.43
CA ARG A 102 11.94 13.31 -11.81
C ARG A 102 11.04 12.19 -11.28
N GLY A 103 10.87 11.13 -12.07
CA GLY A 103 10.10 9.95 -11.65
C GLY A 103 10.73 9.25 -10.45
N GLU A 104 12.06 9.07 -10.47
CA GLU A 104 12.81 8.48 -9.34
C GLU A 104 12.65 9.30 -8.05
N LYS A 105 12.77 10.63 -8.14
CA LYS A 105 12.56 11.52 -6.98
C LYS A 105 11.13 11.44 -6.44
N SER A 106 10.13 11.36 -7.31
CA SER A 106 8.74 11.21 -6.90
C SER A 106 8.45 9.86 -6.27
N LEU A 107 9.03 8.77 -6.81
CA LEU A 107 8.93 7.45 -6.20
C LEU A 107 9.62 7.40 -4.83
N ALA A 108 10.79 8.02 -4.68
CA ALA A 108 11.48 8.14 -3.39
C ALA A 108 10.64 8.92 -2.36
N LYS A 109 9.90 9.94 -2.80
CA LYS A 109 8.94 10.65 -1.94
C LYS A 109 7.82 9.72 -1.47
N TRP A 110 7.24 8.91 -2.35
CA TRP A 110 6.22 7.93 -1.96
C TRP A 110 6.79 6.89 -0.99
N GLN A 111 8.02 6.43 -1.19
CA GLN A 111 8.69 5.50 -0.27
C GLN A 111 8.86 6.10 1.12
N ALA A 112 9.22 7.39 1.20
CA ALA A 112 9.29 8.10 2.48
C ALA A 112 7.91 8.21 3.16
N VAL A 113 6.85 8.50 2.41
CA VAL A 113 5.47 8.53 2.93
C VAL A 113 5.05 7.16 3.46
N ALA A 114 5.30 6.09 2.71
CA ALA A 114 4.99 4.72 3.15
C ALA A 114 5.78 4.34 4.42
N LYS A 115 7.06 4.73 4.51
CA LYS A 115 7.87 4.49 5.71
C LYS A 115 7.28 5.18 6.95
N GLU A 116 6.88 6.45 6.83
CA GLU A 116 6.30 7.19 7.95
C GLU A 116 4.88 6.70 8.31
N ALA A 117 4.07 6.33 7.31
CA ALA A 117 2.76 5.72 7.52
C ALA A 117 2.89 4.35 8.22
N ALA A 118 3.85 3.52 7.84
CA ALA A 118 4.12 2.24 8.49
C ALA A 118 4.53 2.43 9.97
N LYS A 119 5.38 3.43 10.26
CA LYS A 119 5.75 3.79 11.65
C LYS A 119 4.52 4.23 12.46
N GLN A 120 3.69 5.10 11.90
CA GLN A 120 2.50 5.63 12.58
C GLN A 120 1.48 4.52 12.87
N SER A 121 1.26 3.64 11.89
CA SER A 121 0.33 2.50 12.00
C SER A 121 0.91 1.30 12.76
N ARG A 122 2.17 1.39 13.22
CA ARG A 122 2.90 0.31 13.92
C ARG A 122 3.01 -0.98 13.11
N ARG A 123 3.07 -0.88 11.78
CA ARG A 123 3.36 -2.03 10.91
C ARG A 123 4.82 -2.44 11.02
N PHE A 124 5.09 -3.74 10.98
CA PHE A 124 6.48 -4.22 11.01
C PHE A 124 7.09 -4.30 9.61
N SER A 125 6.25 -4.43 8.58
CA SER A 125 6.60 -4.31 7.17
C SER A 125 6.25 -2.93 6.59
N ILE A 126 7.11 -2.45 5.69
CA ILE A 126 6.83 -1.32 4.80
C ILE A 126 6.47 -1.91 3.43
N PRO A 127 5.38 -1.48 2.77
CA PRO A 127 5.05 -1.99 1.45
C PRO A 127 6.18 -1.72 0.46
N GLN A 128 6.35 -2.62 -0.53
CA GLN A 128 7.28 -2.36 -1.63
C GLN A 128 6.67 -1.38 -2.62
N LEU A 129 7.45 -0.40 -3.08
CA LEU A 129 6.99 0.58 -4.07
C LEU A 129 7.71 0.42 -5.40
N SER A 130 6.96 0.47 -6.48
CA SER A 130 7.48 0.49 -7.85
C SER A 130 6.70 1.43 -8.74
N PHE A 131 7.26 1.79 -9.90
CA PHE A 131 6.62 2.63 -10.90
C PHE A 131 6.55 1.90 -12.24
N VAL A 132 5.39 1.94 -12.90
CA VAL A 132 5.13 1.25 -14.18
C VAL A 132 4.22 2.02 -15.12
N THR A 133 4.39 1.78 -16.41
CA THR A 133 3.42 2.10 -17.47
C THR A 133 2.34 1.03 -17.58
N THR A 134 1.23 1.30 -18.27
CA THR A 134 0.17 0.29 -18.53
C THR A 134 0.71 -0.99 -19.16
N LYS A 135 1.62 -0.89 -20.15
CA LYS A 135 2.23 -2.07 -20.78
C LYS A 135 2.99 -2.95 -19.77
N GLN A 136 3.80 -2.33 -18.93
CA GLN A 136 4.57 -3.05 -17.89
C GLN A 136 3.66 -3.59 -16.79
N LEU A 137 2.58 -2.88 -16.48
CA LEU A 137 1.57 -3.30 -15.52
C LEU A 137 0.93 -4.62 -15.98
N LEU A 138 0.45 -4.71 -17.22
CA LEU A 138 -0.18 -5.93 -17.75
C LEU A 138 0.70 -7.16 -17.59
N THR A 139 2.00 -7.06 -17.88
CA THR A 139 2.95 -8.17 -17.70
C THR A 139 3.09 -8.58 -16.24
N LYS A 140 3.01 -7.64 -15.29
CA LYS A 140 3.11 -7.93 -13.85
C LYS A 140 1.86 -8.58 -13.25
N LEU A 141 0.72 -8.48 -13.95
CA LEU A 141 -0.59 -8.85 -13.40
C LEU A 141 -1.16 -10.15 -13.99
N ALA A 142 -0.51 -10.77 -14.97
CA ALA A 142 -1.06 -11.88 -15.77
C ALA A 142 -1.58 -13.08 -14.96
N ASP A 143 -0.97 -13.40 -13.81
CA ASP A 143 -1.32 -14.56 -12.99
C ASP A 143 -2.01 -14.20 -11.66
N LYS A 144 -2.60 -13.00 -11.58
CA LYS A 144 -3.16 -12.43 -10.33
C LYS A 144 -4.66 -12.20 -10.41
N THR A 145 -5.33 -12.18 -9.27
CA THR A 145 -6.72 -11.72 -9.20
C THR A 145 -6.75 -10.21 -9.25
N VAL A 146 -7.11 -9.65 -10.42
CA VAL A 146 -7.11 -8.19 -10.63
C VAL A 146 -8.52 -7.64 -10.51
N LEU A 147 -8.69 -6.64 -9.64
CA LEU A 147 -9.91 -5.87 -9.44
C LEU A 147 -9.69 -4.43 -9.91
N VAL A 148 -10.39 -4.03 -10.96
CA VAL A 148 -10.37 -2.65 -11.48
C VAL A 148 -11.53 -1.88 -10.87
N LEU A 149 -11.24 -0.89 -10.03
CA LEU A 149 -12.26 -0.04 -9.43
C LEU A 149 -12.87 0.87 -10.50
N HIS A 150 -14.17 0.77 -10.73
CA HIS A 150 -14.86 1.59 -11.73
C HIS A 150 -16.32 1.85 -11.35
N GLU A 151 -16.75 3.10 -11.47
CA GLU A 151 -18.09 3.58 -11.12
C GLU A 151 -19.23 2.95 -11.93
N ALA A 152 -19.00 2.54 -13.18
CA ALA A 152 -20.01 1.90 -14.02
C ALA A 152 -19.93 0.36 -13.99
N ALA A 153 -19.24 -0.22 -13.00
CA ALA A 153 -19.30 -1.64 -12.74
C ALA A 153 -20.64 -2.04 -12.09
N SER A 154 -21.20 -3.17 -12.51
CA SER A 154 -22.45 -3.70 -11.95
C SER A 154 -22.22 -4.50 -10.67
N GLU A 155 -21.17 -5.31 -10.61
CA GLU A 155 -20.86 -6.17 -9.47
C GLU A 155 -20.06 -5.43 -8.40
N SER A 156 -20.36 -5.68 -7.12
CA SER A 156 -19.56 -5.14 -6.02
C SER A 156 -18.25 -5.91 -5.85
N LEU A 157 -17.23 -5.24 -5.33
CA LEU A 157 -15.94 -5.85 -4.99
C LEU A 157 -16.12 -7.09 -4.10
N VAL A 158 -16.98 -7.00 -3.08
CA VAL A 158 -17.19 -8.09 -2.11
C VAL A 158 -17.83 -9.33 -2.77
N GLU A 159 -18.78 -9.14 -3.68
CA GLU A 159 -19.45 -10.24 -4.38
C GLU A 159 -18.48 -10.99 -5.29
N VAL A 160 -17.67 -10.27 -6.07
CA VAL A 160 -16.66 -10.87 -6.94
C VAL A 160 -15.64 -11.67 -6.13
N ILE A 161 -15.19 -11.12 -5.00
CA ILE A 161 -14.19 -11.77 -4.14
C ILE A 161 -14.72 -13.06 -3.53
N LYS A 162 -15.97 -13.07 -3.04
CA LYS A 162 -16.60 -14.29 -2.52
C LYS A 162 -16.71 -15.36 -3.60
N LYS A 163 -17.21 -15.01 -4.79
CA LYS A 163 -17.33 -15.95 -5.93
C LYS A 163 -15.98 -16.52 -6.36
N THR A 164 -14.94 -15.69 -6.34
CA THR A 164 -13.59 -16.06 -6.82
C THR A 164 -12.85 -16.93 -5.81
N PHE A 165 -12.97 -16.65 -4.50
CA PHE A 165 -12.16 -17.32 -3.47
C PHE A 165 -12.84 -18.45 -2.72
N GLU A 166 -14.13 -18.72 -2.93
CA GLU A 166 -14.77 -19.95 -2.43
C GLU A 166 -14.13 -21.24 -3.01
N THR A 167 -13.31 -21.15 -4.06
CA THR A 167 -12.80 -22.30 -4.82
C THR A 167 -11.27 -22.36 -4.99
N SER A 168 -10.50 -21.40 -4.45
CA SER A 168 -9.05 -21.33 -4.69
C SER A 168 -8.24 -22.12 -3.65
N GLU A 169 -7.38 -23.04 -4.12
CA GLU A 169 -6.41 -23.77 -3.29
C GLU A 169 -5.15 -22.97 -2.95
N LYS A 170 -4.88 -21.85 -3.65
CA LYS A 170 -3.66 -21.05 -3.48
C LYS A 170 -3.91 -19.74 -2.68
N PRO A 171 -2.90 -19.29 -1.90
CA PRO A 171 -2.88 -17.95 -1.33
C PRO A 171 -3.11 -16.89 -2.40
N PRO A 172 -4.16 -16.05 -2.32
CA PRO A 172 -4.45 -15.14 -3.41
C PRO A 172 -3.55 -13.90 -3.38
N GLU A 173 -2.92 -13.61 -4.52
CA GLU A 173 -2.39 -12.29 -4.82
C GLU A 173 -3.52 -11.44 -5.42
N ILE A 174 -4.04 -10.52 -4.61
CA ILE A 174 -5.18 -9.67 -4.96
C ILE A 174 -4.66 -8.30 -5.33
N VAL A 175 -4.95 -7.88 -6.55
CA VAL A 175 -4.54 -6.58 -7.09
C VAL A 175 -5.75 -5.67 -7.17
N VAL A 176 -5.65 -4.48 -6.59
CA VAL A 176 -6.68 -3.44 -6.72
C VAL A 176 -6.12 -2.29 -7.56
N ILE A 177 -6.78 -1.98 -8.68
CA ILE A 177 -6.42 -0.87 -9.57
C ILE A 177 -7.32 0.32 -9.31
N THR A 178 -6.72 1.44 -8.93
CA THR A 178 -7.38 2.74 -8.78
C THR A 178 -6.93 3.69 -9.89
N GLY A 179 -7.88 4.14 -10.72
CA GLY A 179 -7.63 5.04 -11.84
C GLY A 179 -7.34 6.50 -11.45
N PRO A 180 -6.88 7.33 -12.41
CA PRO A 180 -6.65 8.75 -12.19
C PRO A 180 -7.98 9.52 -12.14
N GLU A 181 -7.94 10.82 -11.82
CA GLU A 181 -9.15 11.66 -11.79
C GLU A 181 -9.85 11.77 -13.15
N GLY A 182 -9.12 11.56 -14.26
CA GLY A 182 -9.71 11.52 -15.61
C GLY A 182 -10.40 10.20 -15.96
N GLY A 183 -10.45 9.24 -15.03
CA GLY A 183 -10.94 7.88 -15.26
C GLY A 183 -9.94 7.01 -16.01
N ILE A 184 -10.25 5.72 -16.08
CA ILE A 184 -9.52 4.73 -16.89
C ILE A 184 -10.14 4.76 -18.30
N THR A 185 -9.30 4.69 -19.33
CA THR A 185 -9.80 4.69 -20.72
C THR A 185 -10.46 3.36 -21.09
N ASP A 186 -11.38 3.35 -22.07
CA ASP A 186 -11.97 2.11 -22.58
C ASP A 186 -10.89 1.14 -23.08
N ARG A 187 -9.85 1.66 -23.74
CA ARG A 187 -8.69 0.88 -24.16
C ARG A 187 -7.97 0.21 -23.00
N GLU A 188 -7.69 0.93 -21.91
CA GLU A 188 -7.06 0.34 -20.73
C GLU A 188 -7.96 -0.71 -20.06
N LEU A 189 -9.28 -0.48 -20.03
CA LEU A 189 -10.24 -1.46 -19.53
C LEU A 189 -10.25 -2.74 -20.38
N GLU A 190 -10.23 -2.60 -21.71
CA GLU A 190 -10.10 -3.74 -22.63
C GLU A 190 -8.80 -4.52 -22.39
N LEU A 191 -7.68 -3.82 -22.20
CA LEU A 191 -6.40 -4.45 -21.90
C LEU A 191 -6.41 -5.20 -20.56
N PHE A 192 -7.06 -4.65 -19.53
CA PHE A 192 -7.22 -5.36 -18.25
C PHE A 192 -8.18 -6.55 -18.39
N ALA A 193 -9.24 -6.43 -19.17
CA ALA A 193 -10.16 -7.54 -19.44
C ALA A 193 -9.46 -8.70 -20.15
N GLN A 194 -8.49 -8.43 -21.04
CA GLN A 194 -7.70 -9.46 -21.72
C GLN A 194 -6.85 -10.32 -20.77
N ILE A 195 -6.48 -9.81 -19.59
CA ILE A 195 -5.79 -10.57 -18.54
C ILE A 195 -6.76 -11.12 -17.48
N GLY A 196 -8.07 -11.13 -17.76
CA GLY A 196 -9.09 -11.65 -16.85
C GLY A 196 -9.41 -10.74 -15.67
N ALA A 197 -9.10 -9.45 -15.73
CA ALA A 197 -9.42 -8.53 -14.64
C ALA A 197 -10.94 -8.33 -14.48
N TYR A 198 -11.38 -8.30 -13.23
CA TYR A 198 -12.75 -7.99 -12.86
C TYR A 198 -12.93 -6.49 -12.68
N ARG A 199 -13.89 -5.92 -13.39
CA ARG A 199 -14.33 -4.55 -13.14
C ARG A 199 -15.33 -4.55 -11.98
N VAL A 200 -15.04 -3.81 -10.91
CA VAL A 200 -15.84 -3.85 -9.68
C VAL A 200 -16.22 -2.48 -9.17
N ARG A 201 -17.41 -2.41 -8.55
CA ARG A 201 -17.92 -1.25 -7.84
C ARG A 201 -17.53 -1.32 -6.38
N LEU A 202 -17.05 -0.20 -5.84
CA LEU A 202 -16.56 -0.13 -4.46
C LEU A 202 -17.61 0.38 -3.47
N THR A 203 -18.35 1.41 -3.88
CA THR A 203 -19.42 2.09 -3.11
C THR A 203 -20.51 2.57 -4.06
N ASP A 204 -21.67 2.98 -3.54
CA ASP A 204 -22.75 3.58 -4.34
C ASP A 204 -22.42 4.99 -4.86
N HIS A 205 -21.37 5.61 -4.32
CA HIS A 205 -20.87 6.91 -4.73
C HIS A 205 -19.46 6.81 -5.31
N VAL A 206 -19.08 7.81 -6.10
CA VAL A 206 -17.71 7.91 -6.64
C VAL A 206 -16.79 8.44 -5.55
N LEU A 207 -15.80 7.65 -5.16
CA LEU A 207 -14.74 8.06 -4.25
C LEU A 207 -13.63 8.81 -5.00
N ARG A 208 -12.90 9.67 -4.29
CA ARG A 208 -11.67 10.25 -4.84
C ARG A 208 -10.63 9.16 -5.05
N THR A 209 -9.80 9.32 -6.09
CA THR A 209 -8.67 8.42 -6.38
C THR A 209 -7.78 8.19 -5.15
N SER A 210 -7.56 9.22 -4.32
CA SER A 210 -6.75 9.12 -3.10
C SER A 210 -7.34 8.22 -2.01
N THR A 211 -8.64 7.92 -2.06
CA THR A 211 -9.37 7.23 -0.99
C THR A 211 -9.84 5.84 -1.43
N ALA A 212 -10.19 5.69 -2.71
CA ALA A 212 -10.78 4.48 -3.26
C ALA A 212 -9.92 3.23 -2.99
N GLY A 213 -8.61 3.30 -3.23
CA GLY A 213 -7.71 2.17 -2.98
C GLY A 213 -7.71 1.72 -1.51
N GLY A 214 -7.63 2.65 -0.56
CA GLY A 214 -7.64 2.31 0.87
C GLY A 214 -8.97 1.69 1.33
N VAL A 215 -10.10 2.22 0.85
CA VAL A 215 -11.43 1.63 1.15
C VAL A 215 -11.56 0.23 0.57
N ALA A 216 -11.03 -0.01 -0.64
CA ALA A 216 -11.02 -1.34 -1.24
C ALA A 216 -10.20 -2.34 -0.42
N LEU A 217 -8.99 -1.97 0.01
CA LEU A 217 -8.16 -2.85 0.85
C LEU A 217 -8.83 -3.14 2.20
N ALA A 218 -9.48 -2.16 2.83
CA ALA A 218 -10.21 -2.38 4.07
C ALA A 218 -11.39 -3.36 3.89
N GLN A 219 -12.15 -3.24 2.79
CA GLN A 219 -13.21 -4.20 2.47
C GLN A 219 -12.65 -5.61 2.21
N LEU A 220 -11.54 -5.72 1.47
CA LEU A 220 -10.87 -6.99 1.23
C LEU A 220 -10.44 -7.66 2.53
N GLN A 221 -9.77 -6.93 3.42
CA GLN A 221 -9.37 -7.47 4.73
C GLN A 221 -10.57 -8.01 5.51
N ALA A 222 -11.67 -7.26 5.57
CA ALA A 222 -12.87 -7.68 6.30
C ALA A 222 -13.48 -8.97 5.73
N VAL A 223 -13.41 -9.18 4.41
CA VAL A 223 -13.93 -10.38 3.75
C VAL A 223 -12.97 -11.57 3.87
N LEU A 224 -11.66 -11.31 3.84
CA LEU A 224 -10.61 -12.33 3.84
C LEU A 224 -10.14 -12.76 5.23
N ALA A 225 -10.43 -11.99 6.28
CA ALA A 225 -10.04 -12.29 7.67
C ALA A 225 -10.83 -13.46 8.31
N ARG A 226 -11.32 -14.40 7.50
CA ARG A 226 -11.99 -15.63 7.96
C ARG A 226 -10.97 -16.67 8.41
#